data_AF-A0A1C5VSP1-F1
#
_entry.id   AF-A0A1C5VSP1-F1
#
_cell.length_a   1.000
_cell.length_b   1.000
_cell.length_c   1.000
_cell.angle_alpha   90.00
_cell.angle_beta   90.00
_cell.angle_gamma   90.00
#
_symmetry.space_group_name_H-M   'P 1'
#
loop_
_entity.id
_entity.type
_entity.pdbx_description
1 polymer ?
#
loop_
_entity_poly.entity_id
_entity_poly.type
_entity_poly.pdbx_seq_one_letter_code
_entity_poly.pdbx_strand_id
1 'polypeptide(L)'
;MQNLQQENRQRGKSALKMGGISVQEHNIVIPGISLCQKWGKIRIFHSTIVALGEPKYIRFLFNPEKRGLVVQACARKEAECFRVPKYNPENWEFKISSVPMLRMIWKTCEWDTEKTYRLTGICHSEYNLVEFDMKQATVLTVEEF
;
A
#
# COMPACT_ATOMS: atom_id res chain seq x y z
N MET A 1 2.06 -54.83 -13.73
CA MET A 1 3.02 -53.71 -13.55
C MET A 1 2.22 -52.51 -13.06
N GLN A 2 2.07 -52.43 -11.73
CA GLN A 2 1.45 -51.32 -10.99
C GLN A 2 2.57 -50.53 -10.29
N ASN A 3 2.31 -49.26 -10.02
CA ASN A 3 3.06 -48.32 -9.15
C ASN A 3 4.40 -47.79 -9.66
N LEU A 4 4.43 -46.49 -10.04
CA LEU A 4 5.54 -45.55 -9.71
C LEU A 4 5.41 -44.09 -10.24
N GLN A 5 4.23 -43.60 -10.65
CA GLN A 5 4.08 -42.15 -10.96
C GLN A 5 2.97 -41.47 -10.17
N GLN A 6 2.72 -41.98 -8.98
CA GLN A 6 1.90 -41.39 -7.93
C GLN A 6 2.82 -40.76 -6.87
N GLU A 7 3.72 -39.84 -7.27
CA GLU A 7 4.74 -39.35 -6.31
C GLU A 7 5.23 -37.91 -6.53
N ASN A 8 4.37 -36.98 -6.93
CA ASN A 8 4.71 -35.54 -6.82
C ASN A 8 3.54 -34.62 -6.41
N ARG A 9 2.47 -35.19 -5.83
CA ARG A 9 1.34 -34.41 -5.30
C ARG A 9 1.49 -33.99 -3.83
N GLN A 10 2.65 -34.21 -3.23
CA GLN A 10 2.94 -33.87 -1.83
C GLN A 10 4.33 -33.24 -1.70
N ARG A 11 4.46 -31.95 -2.02
CA ARG A 11 5.48 -31.13 -1.37
C ARG A 11 4.80 -30.41 -0.21
N GLY A 12 5.10 -30.93 0.98
CA GLY A 12 4.38 -30.70 2.22
C GLY A 12 4.30 -29.23 2.63
N LYS A 13 3.09 -28.83 3.00
CA LYS A 13 2.85 -27.78 3.98
C LYS A 13 3.28 -28.34 5.34
N SER A 14 4.46 -27.97 5.82
CA SER A 14 4.84 -28.29 7.19
C SER A 14 4.34 -27.17 8.10
N ALA A 15 3.13 -27.33 8.61
CA ALA A 15 2.66 -26.54 9.74
C ALA A 15 3.32 -27.10 11.01
N LEU A 16 4.22 -26.33 11.62
CA LEU A 16 4.70 -26.63 12.97
C LEU A 16 3.54 -26.42 13.96
N LYS A 17 2.87 -27.51 14.34
CA LYS A 17 1.87 -27.51 15.42
C LYS A 17 2.59 -27.57 16.77
N MET A 18 2.69 -26.41 17.43
CA MET A 18 2.92 -26.34 18.87
C MET A 18 1.72 -25.61 19.48
N GLY A 19 0.80 -26.37 20.10
CA GLY A 19 -0.29 -25.84 20.93
C GLY A 19 -1.40 -25.06 20.19
N GLY A 20 -2.50 -25.74 19.85
CA GLY A 20 -3.87 -25.17 19.83
C GLY A 20 -4.23 -23.98 18.92
N ILE A 21 -3.29 -23.31 18.27
CA ILE A 21 -3.56 -22.15 17.41
C ILE A 21 -3.11 -22.51 16.00
N SER A 22 -4.06 -22.71 15.09
CA SER A 22 -3.77 -22.72 13.66
C SER A 22 -3.37 -21.29 13.27
N VAL A 23 -2.08 -20.98 13.29
CA VAL A 23 -1.57 -19.77 12.66
C VAL A 23 -1.76 -19.97 11.16
N GLN A 24 -2.79 -19.34 10.60
CA GLN A 24 -2.91 -19.23 9.16
C GLN A 24 -1.71 -18.39 8.70
N GLU A 25 -0.88 -18.92 7.80
CA GLU A 25 0.13 -18.11 7.11
C GLU A 25 -0.61 -17.04 6.31
N HIS A 26 -0.83 -15.89 6.94
CA HIS A 26 -1.25 -14.70 6.22
C HIS A 26 -0.06 -14.30 5.35
N ASN A 27 -0.20 -14.42 4.02
CA ASN A 27 0.67 -13.69 3.10
C ASN A 27 0.69 -12.24 3.58
N ILE A 28 1.84 -11.77 4.09
CA ILE A 28 1.96 -10.42 4.63
C ILE A 28 1.82 -9.47 3.44
N VAL A 29 0.66 -8.83 3.33
CA VAL A 29 0.43 -7.77 2.36
C VAL A 29 1.12 -6.53 2.90
N ILE A 30 2.20 -6.10 2.25
CA ILE A 30 2.91 -4.86 2.62
C ILE A 30 2.28 -3.70 1.83
N PRO A 31 1.54 -2.78 2.48
CA PRO A 31 1.00 -1.59 1.83
C PRO A 31 2.12 -0.73 1.27
N GLY A 32 1.88 -0.08 0.13
CA GLY A 32 2.85 0.81 -0.48
C GLY A 32 2.23 1.99 -1.22
N ILE A 33 3.00 3.08 -1.28
CA ILE A 33 2.72 4.25 -2.11
C ILE A 33 4.01 4.77 -2.74
N SER A 34 3.86 5.51 -3.84
CA SER A 34 4.93 6.38 -4.34
C SER A 34 4.43 7.80 -4.59
N LEU A 35 5.29 8.78 -4.35
CA LEU A 35 5.00 10.20 -4.51
C LEU A 35 6.02 10.81 -5.47
N CYS A 36 5.53 11.61 -6.42
CA CYS A 36 6.35 12.34 -7.38
C CYS A 36 5.83 13.77 -7.48
N GLN A 37 6.57 14.74 -6.91
CA GLN A 37 6.18 16.15 -7.01
C GLN A 37 6.31 16.69 -8.43
N LYS A 38 7.38 16.33 -9.16
CA LYS A 38 7.61 16.75 -10.56
C LYS A 38 6.36 16.56 -11.43
N TRP A 39 5.64 15.45 -11.24
CA TRP A 39 4.43 15.12 -12.01
C TRP A 39 3.13 15.39 -11.25
N GLY A 40 3.21 15.82 -9.99
CA GLY A 40 2.06 16.10 -9.15
C GLY A 40 1.23 14.86 -8.81
N LYS A 41 1.85 13.67 -8.73
CA LYS A 41 1.15 12.39 -8.59
C LYS A 41 1.51 11.65 -7.30
N ILE A 42 0.49 11.00 -6.75
CA ILE A 42 0.59 9.99 -5.69
C ILE A 42 0.05 8.68 -6.28
N ARG A 43 0.89 7.64 -6.34
CA ARG A 43 0.49 6.30 -6.77
C ARG A 43 0.17 5.45 -5.55
N ILE A 44 -1.01 4.85 -5.54
CA ILE A 44 -1.45 3.91 -4.53
C ILE A 44 -1.23 2.50 -5.04
N PHE A 45 -0.47 1.68 -4.29
CA PHE A 45 -0.23 0.31 -4.70
C PHE A 45 -1.46 -0.53 -4.39
N HIS A 46 -1.67 -1.58 -5.19
CA HIS A 46 -2.78 -2.49 -4.98
C HIS A 46 -2.73 -3.11 -3.56
N SER A 47 -1.54 -3.39 -3.04
CA SER A 47 -1.35 -3.90 -1.67
C SER A 47 -1.95 -2.99 -0.60
N THR A 48 -1.95 -1.66 -0.78
CA THR A 48 -2.60 -0.71 0.13
C THR A 48 -4.11 -0.85 0.10
N ILE A 49 -4.69 -1.08 -1.08
CA ILE A 49 -6.13 -1.27 -1.24
C ILE A 49 -6.57 -2.61 -0.64
N VAL A 50 -5.79 -3.67 -0.85
CA VAL A 50 -6.03 -5.00 -0.25
C VAL A 50 -5.94 -4.91 1.28
N ALA A 51 -4.93 -4.23 1.82
CA ALA A 51 -4.77 -4.07 3.27
C ALA A 51 -5.93 -3.30 3.92
N LEU A 52 -6.61 -2.43 3.16
CA LEU A 52 -7.80 -1.69 3.59
C LEU A 52 -9.12 -2.45 3.40
N GLY A 53 -9.09 -3.71 2.93
CA GLY A 53 -10.29 -4.49 2.65
C GLY A 53 -11.06 -4.04 1.40
N GLU A 54 -10.34 -3.58 0.37
CA GLU A 54 -10.89 -3.19 -0.94
C GLU A 54 -12.02 -2.14 -0.87
N PRO A 55 -11.79 -0.99 -0.22
CA PRO A 55 -12.83 0.02 -0.04
C PRO A 55 -13.23 0.67 -1.36
N LYS A 56 -14.47 1.18 -1.42
CA LYS A 56 -14.95 1.95 -2.60
C LYS A 56 -14.31 3.34 -2.69
N TYR A 57 -13.97 3.93 -1.55
CA TYR A 57 -13.43 5.28 -1.43
C TYR A 57 -12.29 5.32 -0.42
N ILE A 58 -11.32 6.18 -0.67
CA ILE A 58 -10.25 6.50 0.28
C ILE A 58 -10.09 8.01 0.43
N ARG A 59 -9.51 8.47 1.53
CA ARG A 59 -9.04 9.84 1.70
C ARG A 59 -7.62 9.88 2.24
N PHE A 60 -6.95 11.01 2.07
CA PHE A 60 -5.65 11.25 2.68
C PHE A 60 -5.80 12.12 3.93
N LEU A 61 -5.03 11.81 4.97
CA LEU A 61 -4.83 12.69 6.11
C LEU A 61 -3.32 12.87 6.32
N PHE A 62 -2.85 14.11 6.39
CA PHE A 62 -1.44 14.40 6.57
C PHE A 62 -1.20 15.06 7.93
N ASN A 63 -0.29 14.49 8.71
CA ASN A 63 0.19 15.05 9.97
C ASN A 63 1.61 15.61 9.75
N PRO A 64 1.78 16.94 9.64
CA PRO A 64 3.08 17.54 9.39
C PRO A 64 4.05 17.40 10.58
N GLU A 65 3.56 17.45 11.82
CA GLU A 65 4.39 17.35 13.02
C GLU A 65 5.04 15.97 13.14
N LYS A 66 4.26 14.92 12.89
CA LYS A 66 4.76 13.54 12.91
C LYS A 66 5.43 13.13 11.61
N ARG A 67 5.26 13.92 10.55
CA ARG A 67 5.58 13.55 9.16
C ARG A 67 4.89 12.24 8.75
N GLY A 68 3.62 12.10 9.13
CA GLY A 68 2.80 10.92 8.85
C GLY A 68 1.78 11.21 7.75
N LEU A 69 1.63 10.29 6.80
CA LEU A 69 0.52 10.29 5.85
C LEU A 69 -0.33 9.07 6.09
N VAL A 70 -1.64 9.27 6.11
CA VAL A 70 -2.61 8.20 6.23
C VAL A 70 -3.42 8.09 4.95
N VAL A 71 -3.61 6.85 4.49
CA VAL A 71 -4.67 6.48 3.56
C VAL A 71 -5.77 5.79 4.35
N GLN A 72 -6.95 6.40 4.40
CA GLN A 72 -8.07 5.87 5.17
C GLN A 72 -9.21 5.45 4.25
N ALA A 73 -9.77 4.26 4.48
CA ALA A 73 -10.98 3.80 3.82
C ALA A 73 -12.20 4.61 4.27
N CYS A 74 -13.07 4.95 3.33
CA CYS A 74 -14.27 5.75 3.57
C CYS A 74 -15.53 4.97 3.15
N ALA A 75 -16.52 4.91 4.04
CA ALA A 75 -17.79 4.22 3.78
C ALA A 75 -18.69 4.98 2.79
N ARG A 76 -18.57 6.32 2.74
CA ARG A 76 -19.39 7.21 1.92
C ARG A 76 -18.51 8.08 1.03
N LYS A 77 -19.09 8.56 -0.06
CA LYS A 77 -18.43 9.52 -0.94
C LYS A 77 -18.55 10.91 -0.31
N GLU A 78 -17.42 11.45 0.14
CA GLU A 78 -17.26 12.84 0.58
C GLU A 78 -16.43 13.62 -0.45
N ALA A 79 -16.42 14.96 -0.35
CA ALA A 79 -15.70 15.82 -1.31
C ALA A 79 -14.18 15.53 -1.36
N GLU A 80 -13.63 15.08 -0.23
CA GLU A 80 -12.20 14.79 -0.04
C GLU A 80 -11.82 13.35 -0.41
N CYS A 81 -12.81 12.53 -0.81
CA CYS A 81 -12.62 11.13 -1.10
C CYS A 81 -12.26 10.88 -2.58
N PHE A 82 -11.32 9.98 -2.79
CA PHE A 82 -10.97 9.42 -4.09
C PHE A 82 -11.66 8.06 -4.26
N ARG A 83 -12.28 7.86 -5.43
CA ARG A 83 -12.85 6.56 -5.80
C ARG A 83 -11.72 5.59 -6.13
N VAL A 84 -11.76 4.40 -5.54
CA VAL A 84 -10.83 3.33 -5.88
C VAL A 84 -11.23 2.74 -7.24
N PRO A 85 -10.30 2.64 -8.22
CA PRO A 85 -10.59 2.03 -9.51
C PRO A 85 -10.85 0.53 -9.33
N LYS A 86 -11.62 -0.05 -10.26
CA LYS A 86 -11.81 -1.51 -10.28
C LYS A 86 -10.45 -2.17 -10.55
N TYR A 87 -10.13 -3.21 -9.78
CA TYR A 87 -8.90 -3.96 -9.97
C TYR A 87 -8.82 -4.60 -11.37
N ASN A 88 -7.67 -4.44 -12.02
CA ASN A 88 -7.29 -5.13 -13.24
C ASN A 88 -5.82 -5.56 -13.09
N PRO A 89 -5.51 -6.87 -13.10
CA PRO A 89 -4.14 -7.36 -12.93
C PRO A 89 -3.20 -6.98 -14.08
N GLU A 90 -3.70 -6.72 -15.28
CA GLU A 90 -2.87 -6.42 -16.45
C GLU A 90 -2.39 -4.97 -16.47
N ASN A 91 -3.17 -4.05 -15.91
CA ASN A 91 -2.91 -2.62 -16.01
C ASN A 91 -3.28 -1.84 -14.73
N TRP A 92 -3.16 -2.46 -13.56
CA TRP A 92 -3.51 -1.80 -12.30
C TRP A 92 -2.80 -0.45 -12.18
N GLU A 93 -3.61 0.60 -12.12
CA GLU A 93 -3.14 1.95 -11.93
C GLU A 93 -4.11 2.70 -11.05
N PHE A 94 -3.61 3.20 -9.93
CA PHE A 94 -4.33 4.15 -9.09
C PHE A 94 -3.42 5.33 -8.78
N LYS A 95 -3.51 6.36 -9.63
CA LYS A 95 -2.77 7.61 -9.49
C LYS A 95 -3.72 8.74 -9.12
N ILE A 96 -3.44 9.41 -8.02
CA ILE A 96 -4.15 10.61 -7.58
C ILE A 96 -3.29 11.83 -7.90
N SER A 97 -3.91 12.88 -8.44
CA SER A 97 -3.23 14.14 -8.71
C SER A 97 -3.51 15.11 -7.58
N SER A 98 -2.48 15.59 -6.88
CA SER A 98 -2.64 16.61 -5.84
C SER A 98 -1.35 17.39 -5.63
N VAL A 99 -1.14 18.40 -6.48
CA VAL A 99 0.01 19.31 -6.38
C VAL A 99 0.07 20.04 -5.03
N PRO A 100 -1.03 20.57 -4.46
CA PRO A 100 -0.98 21.27 -3.17
C PRO A 100 -0.51 20.38 -2.03
N MET A 101 -1.02 19.15 -1.96
CA MET A 101 -0.64 18.18 -0.92
C MET A 101 0.82 17.75 -1.07
N LEU A 102 1.27 17.48 -2.29
CA LEU A 102 2.66 17.11 -2.56
C LEU A 102 3.62 18.25 -2.18
N ARG A 103 3.30 19.51 -2.52
CA ARG A 103 4.10 20.67 -2.09
C ARG A 103 4.21 20.78 -0.57
N MET A 104 3.12 20.53 0.15
CA MET A 104 3.12 20.53 1.61
C MET A 104 4.01 19.40 2.17
N ILE A 105 3.91 18.19 1.61
CA ILE A 105 4.73 17.04 2.01
C ILE A 105 6.21 17.32 1.76
N TRP A 106 6.58 17.78 0.57
CA TRP A 106 7.98 18.08 0.23
C TRP A 106 8.57 19.15 1.12
N LYS A 107 7.82 20.23 1.37
CA LYS A 107 8.26 21.28 2.30
C LYS A 107 8.47 20.73 3.71
N THR A 108 7.58 19.86 4.18
CA THR A 108 7.63 19.29 5.53
C THR A 108 8.77 18.28 5.70
N CYS A 109 9.06 17.51 4.65
CA CYS A 109 10.07 16.45 4.67
C CYS A 109 11.43 16.88 4.12
N GLU A 110 11.53 18.10 3.60
CA GLU A 110 12.75 18.67 3.00
C GLU A 110 13.30 17.78 1.88
N TRP A 111 12.39 17.27 1.05
CA TRP A 111 12.71 16.36 -0.05
C TRP A 111 13.14 17.09 -1.32
N ASP A 112 13.92 16.40 -2.15
CA ASP A 112 14.35 16.86 -3.47
C ASP A 112 13.18 16.73 -4.46
N THR A 113 12.84 17.83 -5.16
CA THR A 113 11.71 17.89 -6.10
C THR A 113 11.90 17.05 -7.35
N GLU A 114 13.14 16.69 -7.68
CA GLU A 114 13.48 15.86 -8.84
C GLU A 114 13.45 14.35 -8.51
N LYS A 115 13.21 13.98 -7.25
CA LYS A 115 13.15 12.59 -6.81
C LYS A 115 11.73 12.08 -6.67
N THR A 116 11.58 10.78 -6.88
CA THR A 116 10.38 10.02 -6.53
C THR A 116 10.64 9.25 -5.24
N TYR A 117 9.70 9.31 -4.31
CA TYR A 117 9.81 8.68 -3.01
C TYR A 117 8.81 7.53 -2.89
N ARG A 118 9.27 6.38 -2.41
CA ARG A 118 8.44 5.20 -2.14
C ARG A 118 8.42 4.92 -0.64
N LEU A 119 7.24 4.53 -0.13
CA LEU A 119 7.04 4.19 1.27
C LEU A 119 6.28 2.89 1.41
N THR A 120 6.64 2.13 2.44
CA THR A 120 5.83 1.02 2.96
C THR A 120 4.97 1.52 4.12
N GLY A 121 3.75 1.00 4.24
CA GLY A 121 2.80 1.41 5.26
C GLY A 121 2.57 0.36 6.34
N ILE A 122 2.03 0.79 7.48
CA ILE A 122 1.54 -0.07 8.56
C ILE A 122 0.01 -0.02 8.53
N CYS A 123 -0.64 -1.18 8.48
CA CYS A 123 -2.10 -1.27 8.51
C CYS A 123 -2.61 -1.24 9.95
N HIS A 124 -3.56 -0.36 10.22
CA HIS A 124 -4.30 -0.26 11.48
C HIS A 124 -5.77 -0.58 11.18
N SER A 125 -6.11 -1.87 11.22
CA SER A 125 -7.39 -2.39 10.72
C SER A 125 -8.58 -1.92 11.55
N GLU A 126 -8.39 -1.70 12.84
CA GLU A 126 -9.38 -1.16 13.77
C GLU A 126 -9.81 0.27 13.41
N TYR A 127 -8.96 1.02 12.69
CA TYR A 127 -9.24 2.38 12.22
C TYR A 127 -9.47 2.46 10.70
N ASN A 128 -9.47 1.31 10.01
CA ASN A 128 -9.58 1.19 8.55
C ASN A 128 -8.61 2.12 7.81
N LEU A 129 -7.35 2.17 8.27
CA LEU A 129 -6.35 3.06 7.70
C LEU A 129 -4.98 2.39 7.56
N VAL A 130 -4.19 2.91 6.64
CA VAL A 130 -2.76 2.59 6.50
C VAL A 130 -1.97 3.88 6.75
N GLU A 131 -1.01 3.80 7.65
CA GLU A 131 -0.10 4.90 7.98
C GLU A 131 1.25 4.72 7.30
N PHE A 132 1.78 5.81 6.75
CA PHE A 132 3.09 5.89 6.10
C PHE A 132 3.94 6.93 6.84
N ASP A 133 5.02 6.48 7.47
CA ASP A 133 6.02 7.35 8.09
C ASP A 133 6.96 7.91 7.01
N MET A 134 6.85 9.21 6.74
CA MET A 134 7.64 9.87 5.72
C MET A 134 9.15 9.82 5.98
N LYS A 135 9.58 9.61 7.22
CA LYS A 135 11.01 9.49 7.55
C LYS A 135 11.62 8.19 7.02
N GLN A 136 10.79 7.21 6.68
CA GLN A 136 11.22 5.90 6.14
C GLN A 136 11.15 5.85 4.61
N ALA A 137 10.92 6.99 3.95
CA ALA A 137 10.86 7.04 2.50
C ALA A 137 12.20 6.67 1.86
N THR A 138 12.11 5.92 0.77
CA THR A 138 13.26 5.54 -0.06
C THR A 138 13.17 6.24 -1.40
N VAL A 139 14.31 6.72 -1.90
CA VAL A 139 14.39 7.35 -3.22
C VAL A 139 14.38 6.25 -4.29
N LEU A 140 13.51 6.39 -5.29
CA LEU A 140 13.57 5.55 -6.48
C LEU A 140 14.65 6.07 -7.42
N THR A 141 15.58 5.19 -7.79
CA THR A 141 16.73 5.50 -8.65
C THR A 141 16.40 5.43 -10.14
N VAL A 142 15.26 4.84 -10.48
CA VAL A 142 14.70 4.78 -11.84
C VAL A 142 13.39 5.57 -11.82
N GLU A 143 13.13 6.37 -12.87
CA GLU A 143 11.83 7.03 -13.10
C GLU A 143 10.76 5.96 -13.43
N GLU A 144 10.45 5.10 -12.46
CA GLU A 144 9.29 4.21 -12.51
C GLU A 144 8.10 4.95 -11.89
N PHE A 145 7.51 5.86 -12.66
CA PHE A 145 6.27 6.52 -12.30
C PHE A 145 5.26 6.48 -13.44
#